data_AF-A0A820WHN5-F1
#
_entry.id   AF-A0A820WHN5-F1
#
_cell.length_a   1.000
_cell.length_b   1.000
_cell.length_c   1.000
_cell.angle_alpha   90.00
_cell.angle_beta   90.00
_cell.angle_gamma   90.00
#
_symmetry.space_group_name_H-M   'P 1'
#
loop_
_entity.id
_entity.type
_entity.pdbx_description
1 polymer ?
#
loop_
_entity_poly.entity_id
_entity_poly.type
_entity_poly.pdbx_seq_one_letter_code
_entity_poly.pdbx_strand_id
1 'polypeptide(L)'
;HEFKFYIHVSSLGSPNFSHCDDVRLLVCSAYGNCTCSSTYYYSTSSARCEARLFPGNTCIVAQASCITNANCVVVSGSLICQCVSGSYYYDTTTGQCVALKSYGTACTEHEQCATGLYCISNICQCIATKYYTGTTCTARASYNAACNTVSGPYCDTTVGLSCNVTTSVCVCPTNYYWNTTACLPIKHLYDSCTSASQCPTNGQCSATNICQCTATTYYNATLNSCITYSTYGQTCVTNVFVTSECSSTQSLVCSSTTSGYCQCSSNAFYNATGSTCTTKSTVSTACTTSLTCNDLAGLVCTSSLCTCTTGTYWSGSTCVETLGAGQQCAGVSSLCTSPLYCPTTTCQCPNTYYLDIVTVNCILEKATGVSCTYGFECTSGTCTNAICT
;
A
#
# COMPACT_ATOMS: atom_id res chain seq x y z
N HIS A 1 46.66 51.54 -12.33
CA HIS A 1 47.64 52.50 -12.87
C HIS A 1 48.49 51.77 -13.91
N GLU A 2 48.24 52.00 -15.20
CA GLU A 2 49.14 51.57 -16.28
C GLU A 2 50.33 52.54 -16.35
N PHE A 3 51.56 52.04 -16.23
CA PHE A 3 52.75 52.83 -16.53
C PHE A 3 53.06 52.70 -18.02
N LYS A 4 52.88 53.79 -18.77
CA LYS A 4 53.25 53.86 -20.20
C LYS A 4 54.66 54.43 -20.32
N PHE A 5 55.58 53.62 -20.81
CA PHE A 5 56.89 54.12 -21.26
C PHE A 5 56.73 54.64 -22.69
N TYR A 6 56.73 55.96 -22.85
CA TYR A 6 56.85 56.58 -24.17
C TYR A 6 58.33 56.64 -24.54
N ILE A 7 58.73 55.80 -25.50
CA ILE A 7 60.04 55.94 -26.12
C ILE A 7 59.93 57.09 -27.13
N HIS A 8 60.52 58.23 -26.82
CA HIS A 8 60.61 59.36 -27.74
C HIS A 8 61.68 59.05 -28.78
N VAL A 9 61.28 58.67 -29.99
CA VAL A 9 62.20 58.44 -31.11
C VAL A 9 62.35 59.75 -31.89
N SER A 10 63.49 60.42 -31.74
CA SER A 10 63.84 61.60 -32.53
C SER A 10 64.25 61.19 -33.94
N SER A 11 63.64 61.84 -34.94
CA SER A 11 63.94 61.88 -36.39
C SER A 11 65.34 61.38 -36.79
N LEU A 12 65.49 60.53 -37.80
CA LEU A 12 65.40 60.89 -39.22
C LEU A 12 65.19 59.64 -40.13
N GLY A 13 64.16 59.65 -40.98
CA GLY A 13 64.25 59.13 -42.35
C GLY A 13 64.17 57.61 -42.61
N SER A 14 63.46 56.81 -41.81
CA SER A 14 63.11 55.42 -42.19
C SER A 14 61.77 54.99 -41.60
N PRO A 15 61.03 54.06 -42.22
CA PRO A 15 59.71 53.67 -41.75
C PRO A 15 59.84 53.12 -40.32
N ASN A 16 59.20 53.83 -39.39
CA ASN A 16 59.29 53.66 -37.95
C ASN A 16 58.92 52.23 -37.51
N PHE A 17 59.91 51.37 -37.32
CA PHE A 17 59.76 50.20 -36.46
C PHE A 17 60.10 50.63 -35.03
N SER A 18 59.07 50.83 -34.20
CA SER A 18 59.23 51.02 -32.76
C SER A 18 59.84 49.75 -32.15
N HIS A 19 61.16 49.74 -31.97
CA HIS A 19 61.86 48.59 -31.41
C HIS A 19 61.77 48.62 -29.88
N CYS A 20 61.05 47.67 -29.30
CA CYS A 20 61.11 47.41 -27.86
C CYS A 20 62.41 46.69 -27.52
N ASP A 21 62.97 46.97 -26.34
CA ASP A 21 64.23 46.36 -25.87
C ASP A 21 64.05 44.84 -25.65
N ASP A 22 64.57 44.03 -26.58
CA ASP A 22 64.53 42.56 -26.54
C ASP A 22 65.25 41.99 -25.31
N VAL A 23 66.27 42.67 -24.78
CA VAL A 23 67.01 42.22 -23.59
C VAL A 23 66.10 42.22 -22.35
N ARG A 24 65.01 42.99 -22.38
CA ARG A 24 64.02 43.11 -21.31
C ARG A 24 62.73 42.33 -21.58
N LEU A 25 62.67 41.54 -22.65
CA LEU A 25 61.50 40.75 -23.08
C LEU A 25 60.24 41.60 -23.29
N LEU A 26 60.42 42.85 -23.73
CA LEU A 26 59.32 43.76 -24.03
C LEU A 26 58.80 43.54 -25.46
N VAL A 27 57.50 43.37 -25.60
CA VAL A 27 56.82 43.19 -26.90
C VAL A 27 56.09 44.49 -27.25
N CYS A 28 56.15 44.90 -28.52
CA CYS A 28 55.44 46.09 -28.99
C CYS A 28 53.94 45.78 -29.15
N SER A 29 53.09 46.53 -28.47
CA SER A 29 51.64 46.48 -28.66
C SER A 29 51.22 47.10 -30.00
N ALA A 30 49.99 46.80 -30.45
CA ALA A 30 49.41 47.38 -31.66
C ALA A 30 49.35 48.93 -31.67
N TYR A 31 49.53 49.56 -30.51
CA TYR A 31 49.52 51.02 -30.34
C TYR A 31 50.94 51.62 -30.16
N GLY A 32 52.00 50.85 -30.39
CA GLY A 32 53.38 51.31 -30.28
C GLY A 32 53.94 51.37 -28.84
N ASN A 33 53.17 50.93 -27.83
CA ASN A 33 53.66 50.84 -26.44
C ASN A 33 54.39 49.51 -26.21
N CYS A 34 55.50 49.53 -25.49
CA CYS A 34 56.21 48.33 -25.08
C CYS A 34 55.60 47.73 -23.80
N THR A 35 55.14 46.49 -23.88
CA THR A 35 54.53 45.75 -22.77
C THR A 35 55.16 44.37 -22.64
N CYS A 36 55.24 43.82 -21.44
CA CYS A 36 55.65 42.42 -21.29
C CYS A 36 54.66 41.49 -22.01
N SER A 37 55.15 40.38 -22.53
CA SER A 37 54.29 39.28 -23.03
C SER A 37 53.31 38.84 -21.93
N SER A 38 52.18 38.22 -22.31
CA SER A 38 51.09 37.84 -21.39
C SER A 38 51.53 36.92 -20.24
N THR A 39 52.64 36.19 -20.40
CA THR A 39 53.22 35.31 -19.37
C THR A 39 54.20 36.01 -18.42
N TYR A 40 54.49 37.30 -18.65
CA TYR A 40 55.43 38.10 -17.87
C TYR A 40 54.75 39.34 -17.28
N TYR A 41 55.36 39.92 -16.24
CA TYR A 41 54.99 41.21 -15.67
C TYR A 41 56.23 42.11 -15.59
N TYR A 42 56.03 43.42 -15.65
CA TYR A 42 57.14 44.37 -15.53
C TYR A 42 57.46 44.58 -14.05
N SER A 43 58.63 44.13 -13.62
CA SER A 43 59.10 44.25 -12.24
C SER A 43 59.88 45.56 -12.08
N THR A 44 59.37 46.47 -11.25
CA THR A 44 60.03 47.77 -11.04
C THR A 44 61.33 47.66 -10.26
N SER A 45 61.50 46.63 -9.44
CA SER A 45 62.73 46.41 -8.66
C SER A 45 63.89 45.97 -9.56
N SER A 46 63.63 45.19 -10.60
CA SER A 46 64.64 44.69 -11.53
C SER A 46 64.65 45.39 -12.89
N ALA A 47 63.70 46.30 -13.15
CA ALA A 47 63.55 47.06 -14.39
C ALA A 47 63.48 46.19 -15.67
N ARG A 48 62.89 44.99 -15.56
CA ARG A 48 62.73 44.01 -16.65
C ARG A 48 61.42 43.24 -16.52
N CYS A 49 61.03 42.54 -17.59
CA CYS A 49 59.91 41.60 -17.54
C CYS A 49 60.32 40.31 -16.81
N GLU A 50 59.60 39.95 -15.75
CA GLU A 50 59.79 38.71 -14.98
C GLU A 50 58.60 37.78 -15.16
N ALA A 51 58.81 36.48 -15.02
CA ALA A 51 57.75 35.50 -15.20
C ALA A 51 56.64 35.74 -14.17
N ARG A 52 55.37 35.63 -14.60
CA ARG A 52 54.24 35.76 -13.69
C ARG A 52 54.26 34.65 -12.63
N LEU A 53 53.86 35.03 -11.42
CA LEU A 53 53.90 34.20 -10.22
C LEU A 53 52.66 33.31 -10.16
N PHE A 54 52.89 32.03 -9.88
CA PHE A 54 51.83 31.04 -9.64
C PHE A 54 51.12 31.29 -8.30
N PRO A 55 49.86 30.83 -8.14
CA PRO A 55 49.18 30.82 -6.86
C PRO A 55 50.01 30.18 -5.74
N GLY A 56 50.05 30.80 -4.57
CA GLY A 56 50.88 30.40 -3.43
C GLY A 56 52.20 31.16 -3.28
N ASN A 57 52.68 31.83 -4.33
CA ASN A 57 53.87 32.67 -4.25
C ASN A 57 53.59 34.07 -3.69
N THR A 58 54.56 34.64 -2.99
CA THR A 58 54.46 36.01 -2.47
C THR A 58 54.50 37.04 -3.59
N CYS A 59 53.62 38.03 -3.54
CA CYS A 59 53.46 39.05 -4.57
C CYS A 59 53.53 40.46 -3.98
N ILE A 60 53.62 41.46 -4.85
CA ILE A 60 53.65 42.88 -4.47
C ILE A 60 52.38 43.59 -4.96
N VAL A 61 51.73 44.33 -4.05
CA VAL A 61 50.35 44.90 -4.21
C VAL A 61 50.15 45.75 -5.47
N ALA A 62 51.23 46.24 -6.08
CA ALA A 62 51.17 47.27 -7.12
C ALA A 62 51.20 46.73 -8.56
N GLN A 63 51.51 45.45 -8.78
CA GLN A 63 51.74 44.91 -10.13
C GLN A 63 50.91 43.65 -10.35
N ALA A 64 50.39 43.52 -11.57
CA ALA A 64 49.79 42.30 -12.13
C ALA A 64 50.85 41.18 -12.27
N SER A 65 51.49 40.86 -11.15
CA SER A 65 52.61 39.94 -11.00
C SER A 65 52.15 38.49 -10.99
N CYS A 66 50.89 38.24 -10.64
CA CYS A 66 50.30 36.91 -10.69
C CYS A 66 49.93 36.51 -12.14
N ILE A 67 49.80 35.20 -12.38
CA ILE A 67 49.28 34.66 -13.65
C ILE A 67 47.88 35.19 -13.99
N THR A 68 47.45 35.03 -15.24
CA THR A 68 46.11 35.42 -15.69
C THR A 68 45.03 34.78 -14.79
N ASN A 69 44.01 35.56 -14.45
CA ASN A 69 42.92 35.17 -13.52
C ASN A 69 43.38 34.88 -12.07
N ALA A 70 44.54 35.40 -11.66
CA ALA A 70 44.97 35.45 -10.27
C ALA A 70 45.15 36.90 -9.78
N ASN A 71 44.82 37.13 -8.52
CA ASN A 71 44.98 38.40 -7.82
C ASN A 71 46.00 38.25 -6.68
N CYS A 72 46.74 39.32 -6.41
CA CYS A 72 47.58 39.42 -5.24
C CYS A 72 46.71 39.80 -4.02
N VAL A 73 46.50 38.86 -3.09
CA VAL A 73 45.61 39.03 -1.94
C VAL A 73 46.36 38.83 -0.63
N VAL A 74 45.91 39.47 0.44
CA VAL A 74 46.53 39.33 1.77
C VAL A 74 45.99 38.06 2.45
N VAL A 75 46.86 37.09 2.67
CA VAL A 75 46.57 35.83 3.40
C VAL A 75 47.49 35.78 4.62
N SER A 76 46.90 35.79 5.83
CA SER A 76 47.65 35.74 7.09
C SER A 76 48.74 36.81 7.23
N GLY A 77 48.50 38.02 6.73
CA GLY A 77 49.43 39.15 6.79
C GLY A 77 50.50 39.18 5.67
N SER A 78 50.56 38.16 4.81
CA SER A 78 51.44 38.13 3.63
C SER A 78 50.65 38.31 2.35
N LEU A 79 51.22 39.01 1.36
CA LEU A 79 50.63 39.14 0.02
C LEU A 79 50.98 37.91 -0.81
N ILE A 80 49.97 37.16 -1.23
CA ILE A 80 50.13 35.90 -1.96
C ILE A 80 49.25 35.93 -3.21
N CYS A 81 49.76 35.39 -4.32
CA CYS A 81 48.94 35.18 -5.51
C CYS A 81 47.87 34.10 -5.24
N GLN A 82 46.61 34.40 -5.55
CA GLN A 82 45.50 33.44 -5.47
C GLN A 82 44.63 33.59 -6.72
N CYS A 83 44.13 32.49 -7.28
CA CYS A 83 43.12 32.57 -8.33
C CYS A 83 41.91 33.40 -7.86
N VAL A 84 41.28 34.13 -8.78
CA VAL A 84 40.14 35.00 -8.46
C VAL A 84 39.04 34.17 -7.80
N SER A 85 38.78 34.46 -6.52
CA SER A 85 37.85 33.71 -5.68
C SER A 85 36.44 33.69 -6.29
N GLY A 86 35.82 32.51 -6.30
CA GLY A 86 34.47 32.30 -6.83
C GLY A 86 34.37 32.19 -8.36
N SER A 87 35.47 32.30 -9.11
CA SER A 87 35.45 32.14 -10.57
C SER A 87 36.51 31.20 -11.12
N TYR A 88 37.65 31.04 -10.44
CA TYR A 88 38.76 30.21 -10.93
C TYR A 88 39.38 29.35 -9.81
N TYR A 89 39.89 28.17 -10.18
CA TYR A 89 40.72 27.31 -9.32
C TYR A 89 42.12 27.15 -9.93
N TYR A 90 43.10 26.82 -9.09
CA TYR A 90 44.45 26.56 -9.58
C TYR A 90 44.57 25.11 -10.03
N ASP A 91 44.78 24.89 -11.32
CA ASP A 91 45.03 23.58 -11.90
C ASP A 91 46.54 23.32 -11.91
N THR A 92 46.99 22.44 -11.02
CA THR A 92 48.41 22.10 -10.84
C THR A 92 49.01 21.36 -12.04
N THR A 93 48.17 20.74 -12.89
CA THR A 93 48.62 20.02 -14.08
C THR A 93 48.98 20.99 -15.19
N THR A 94 48.18 22.05 -15.35
CA THR A 94 48.41 23.08 -16.38
C THR A 94 49.21 24.28 -15.88
N GLY A 95 49.32 24.46 -14.56
CA GLY A 95 49.92 25.64 -13.94
C GLY A 95 49.10 26.92 -14.15
N GLN A 96 47.80 26.81 -14.40
CA GLN A 96 46.93 27.94 -14.72
C GLN A 96 45.75 28.07 -13.75
N CYS A 97 45.20 29.28 -13.65
CA CYS A 97 43.90 29.50 -13.02
C CYS A 97 42.80 29.19 -14.04
N VAL A 98 42.15 28.04 -13.90
CA VAL A 98 41.09 27.53 -14.78
C VAL A 98 39.73 27.86 -14.21
N ALA A 99 38.75 28.14 -15.06
CA ALA A 99 37.40 28.48 -14.62
C ALA A 99 36.80 27.35 -13.76
N LEU A 100 36.06 27.74 -12.72
CA LEU A 100 35.35 26.76 -11.88
C LEU A 100 34.34 25.96 -12.71
N LYS A 101 34.31 24.67 -12.40
CA LYS A 101 33.48 23.66 -13.05
C LYS A 101 32.03 23.79 -12.61
N SER A 102 31.11 23.82 -13.58
CA SER A 102 29.67 23.96 -13.34
C SER A 102 29.03 22.65 -12.86
N TYR A 103 27.78 22.72 -12.42
CA TYR A 103 27.01 21.53 -12.02
C TYR A 103 27.02 20.46 -13.13
N GLY A 104 27.19 19.19 -12.76
CA GLY A 104 27.19 18.05 -13.68
C GLY A 104 28.51 17.81 -14.43
N THR A 105 29.51 18.66 -14.26
CA THR A 105 30.82 18.48 -14.92
C THR A 105 31.79 17.65 -14.09
N ALA A 106 32.69 16.93 -14.76
CA ALA A 106 33.63 16.01 -14.12
C ALA A 106 34.72 16.74 -13.33
N CYS A 107 35.00 16.28 -12.11
CA CYS A 107 35.98 16.86 -11.20
C CYS A 107 36.80 15.77 -10.49
N THR A 108 37.94 16.17 -9.93
CA THR A 108 38.79 15.32 -9.10
C THR A 108 38.91 15.83 -7.67
N GLU A 109 38.74 17.13 -7.46
CA GLU A 109 38.87 17.81 -6.17
C GLU A 109 37.72 18.80 -5.98
N HIS A 110 37.40 19.13 -4.72
CA HIS A 110 36.26 19.97 -4.37
C HIS A 110 36.41 21.40 -4.89
N GLU A 111 37.62 21.92 -4.83
CA GLU A 111 38.03 23.27 -5.20
C GLU A 111 37.82 23.57 -6.70
N GLN A 112 37.70 22.52 -7.51
CA GLN A 112 37.43 22.67 -8.94
C GLN A 112 36.00 23.14 -9.22
N CYS A 113 35.06 22.91 -8.30
CA CYS A 113 33.64 23.15 -8.51
C CYS A 113 33.23 24.58 -8.16
N ALA A 114 32.25 25.13 -8.89
CA ALA A 114 31.72 26.47 -8.61
C ALA A 114 31.17 26.59 -7.17
N THR A 115 31.13 27.81 -6.64
CA THR A 115 30.76 28.06 -5.24
C THR A 115 29.45 27.38 -4.83
N GLY A 116 29.51 26.58 -3.78
CA GLY A 116 28.37 25.81 -3.26
C GLY A 116 28.21 24.40 -3.84
N LEU A 117 29.00 24.03 -4.85
CA LEU A 117 29.09 22.67 -5.39
C LEU A 117 30.27 21.91 -4.79
N TYR A 118 30.12 20.60 -4.69
CA TYR A 118 31.12 19.67 -4.16
C TYR A 118 31.44 18.60 -5.19
N CYS A 119 32.71 18.17 -5.22
CA CYS A 119 33.11 17.06 -6.07
C CYS A 119 32.72 15.74 -5.39
N ILE A 120 31.56 15.21 -5.75
CA ILE A 120 31.00 13.98 -5.16
C ILE A 120 30.85 12.98 -6.30
N SER A 121 31.45 11.80 -6.16
CA SER A 121 31.48 10.78 -7.21
C SER A 121 32.05 11.29 -8.55
N ASN A 122 33.12 12.07 -8.48
CA ASN A 122 33.82 12.68 -9.63
C ASN A 122 32.99 13.67 -10.47
N ILE A 123 31.89 14.20 -9.92
CA ILE A 123 31.04 15.20 -10.59
C ILE A 123 30.77 16.34 -9.62
N CYS A 124 30.79 17.58 -10.13
CA CYS A 124 30.39 18.77 -9.35
C CYS A 124 28.88 18.76 -9.12
N GLN A 125 28.45 18.53 -7.88
CA GLN A 125 27.05 18.47 -7.49
C GLN A 125 26.80 19.06 -6.10
N CYS A 126 25.53 19.31 -5.77
CA CYS A 126 25.18 19.72 -4.41
C CYS A 126 25.37 18.58 -3.41
N ILE A 127 25.67 18.90 -2.15
CA ILE A 127 25.61 17.92 -1.05
C ILE A 127 24.22 17.30 -0.93
N ALA A 128 24.12 16.13 -0.29
CA ALA A 128 22.88 15.35 -0.21
C ALA A 128 21.67 16.11 0.34
N THR A 129 21.87 17.07 1.25
CA THR A 129 20.80 17.91 1.84
C THR A 129 20.39 19.12 0.98
N LYS A 130 21.00 19.30 -0.19
CA LYS A 130 20.74 20.41 -1.11
C LYS A 130 20.42 19.91 -2.53
N TYR A 131 19.71 20.74 -3.30
CA TYR A 131 19.43 20.51 -4.72
C TYR A 131 19.84 21.74 -5.53
N TYR A 132 20.11 21.55 -6.82
CA TYR A 132 20.56 22.62 -7.71
C TYR A 132 19.38 23.33 -8.36
N THR A 133 19.32 24.66 -8.24
CA THR A 133 18.25 25.51 -8.82
C THR A 133 18.57 26.02 -10.23
N GLY A 134 19.69 25.61 -10.81
CA GLY A 134 20.23 26.20 -12.05
C GLY A 134 21.26 27.31 -11.79
N THR A 135 21.30 27.86 -10.58
CA THR A 135 22.29 28.89 -10.19
C THR A 135 23.04 28.52 -8.92
N THR A 136 22.34 28.02 -7.90
CA THR A 136 22.92 27.73 -6.59
C THR A 136 22.39 26.41 -6.00
N CYS A 137 23.07 25.91 -4.97
CA CYS A 137 22.59 24.78 -4.17
C CYS A 137 21.70 25.26 -3.03
N THR A 138 20.41 24.96 -3.10
CA THR A 138 19.40 25.33 -2.10
C THR A 138 19.07 24.13 -1.22
N ALA A 139 18.73 24.35 0.05
CA ALA A 139 18.29 23.28 0.95
C ALA A 139 17.08 22.54 0.37
N ARG A 140 17.10 21.21 0.48
CA ARG A 140 15.96 20.37 0.08
C ARG A 140 14.75 20.63 0.96
N ALA A 141 13.57 20.46 0.37
CA ALA A 141 12.29 20.69 1.01
C ALA A 141 12.00 19.60 2.06
N SER A 142 11.53 20.04 3.23
CA SER A 142 11.13 19.18 4.36
C SER A 142 9.74 18.55 4.15
N TYR A 143 9.32 17.68 5.07
CA TYR A 143 7.99 17.08 5.03
C TYR A 143 6.87 18.13 4.95
N ASN A 144 5.90 17.92 4.06
CA ASN A 144 4.80 18.83 3.69
C ASN A 144 5.21 20.17 3.04
N ALA A 145 6.50 20.43 2.80
CA ALA A 145 6.90 21.60 2.02
C ALA A 145 6.56 21.41 0.53
N ALA A 146 6.27 22.53 -0.15
CA ALA A 146 5.97 22.53 -1.58
C ALA A 146 7.15 22.01 -2.40
N CYS A 147 6.86 21.25 -3.45
CA CYS A 147 7.84 20.72 -4.38
C CYS A 147 7.35 20.84 -5.83
N ASN A 148 8.28 20.90 -6.77
CA ASN A 148 8.00 20.95 -8.20
C ASN A 148 8.77 19.84 -8.91
N THR A 149 8.09 19.05 -9.74
CA THR A 149 8.66 17.90 -10.45
C THR A 149 9.40 18.27 -11.75
N VAL A 150 9.25 19.50 -12.24
CA VAL A 150 9.81 19.93 -13.53
C VAL A 150 11.34 20.07 -13.50
N SER A 151 11.94 20.31 -12.32
CA SER A 151 13.36 20.66 -12.20
C SER A 151 14.20 19.73 -11.31
N GLY A 152 13.71 18.52 -11.00
CA GLY A 152 14.48 17.47 -10.28
C GLY A 152 14.06 17.25 -8.81
N PRO A 153 14.80 16.44 -8.04
CA PRO A 153 14.37 16.04 -6.70
C PRO A 153 14.45 17.22 -5.73
N TYR A 154 13.30 17.82 -5.44
CA TYR A 154 13.15 18.93 -4.49
C TYR A 154 13.19 18.47 -3.03
N CYS A 155 12.70 17.27 -2.75
CA CYS A 155 12.51 16.77 -1.40
C CYS A 155 13.81 16.22 -0.82
N ASP A 156 13.89 16.22 0.52
CA ASP A 156 15.02 15.64 1.24
C ASP A 156 14.99 14.10 1.16
N THR A 157 15.75 13.56 0.22
CA THR A 157 15.85 12.12 -0.01
C THR A 157 16.67 11.42 1.08
N THR A 158 17.46 12.14 1.88
CA THR A 158 18.24 11.55 2.98
C THR A 158 17.36 11.06 4.12
N VAL A 159 16.17 11.67 4.26
CA VAL A 159 15.12 11.26 5.20
C VAL A 159 13.99 10.47 4.50
N GLY A 160 14.19 10.07 3.24
CA GLY A 160 13.27 9.23 2.48
C GLY A 160 12.05 9.94 1.88
N LEU A 161 12.06 11.28 1.75
CA LEU A 161 10.93 12.01 1.16
C LEU A 161 10.92 11.95 -0.37
N SER A 162 9.72 12.00 -0.95
CA SER A 162 9.49 12.11 -2.39
C SER A 162 8.41 13.17 -2.68
N CYS A 163 8.47 13.78 -3.87
CA CYS A 163 7.49 14.78 -4.27
C CYS A 163 6.23 14.09 -4.79
N ASN A 164 5.09 14.28 -4.11
CA ASN A 164 3.81 13.82 -4.63
C ASN A 164 3.38 14.75 -5.76
N VAL A 165 3.34 14.20 -6.98
CA VAL A 165 3.05 14.98 -8.20
C VAL A 165 1.63 15.54 -8.23
N THR A 166 0.68 14.88 -7.55
CA THR A 166 -0.72 15.29 -7.51
C THR A 166 -0.92 16.47 -6.57
N THR A 167 -0.24 16.45 -5.42
CA THR A 167 -0.39 17.49 -4.39
C THR A 167 0.73 18.53 -4.38
N SER A 168 1.79 18.33 -5.18
CA SER A 168 2.98 19.18 -5.24
C SER A 168 3.62 19.44 -3.86
N VAL A 169 3.64 18.43 -2.99
CA VAL A 169 4.27 18.50 -1.67
C VAL A 169 5.17 17.29 -1.39
N CYS A 170 6.20 17.49 -0.58
CA CYS A 170 7.09 16.44 -0.13
C CYS A 170 6.43 15.55 0.92
N VAL A 171 6.27 14.27 0.61
CA VAL A 171 5.64 13.27 1.47
C VAL A 171 6.48 12.00 1.51
N CYS A 172 6.15 11.10 2.42
CA CYS A 172 6.72 9.76 2.37
C CYS A 172 6.15 8.98 1.18
N PRO A 173 6.98 8.16 0.50
CA PRO A 173 6.52 7.24 -0.54
C PRO A 173 5.42 6.29 -0.05
N THR A 174 4.74 5.63 -0.98
CA THR A 174 3.77 4.57 -0.66
C THR A 174 4.42 3.52 0.23
N ASN A 175 3.71 3.07 1.27
CA ASN A 175 4.18 2.15 2.31
C ASN A 175 5.20 2.73 3.31
N TYR A 176 5.31 4.05 3.41
CA TYR A 176 6.09 4.72 4.44
C TYR A 176 5.25 5.76 5.18
N TYR A 177 5.59 6.02 6.44
CA TYR A 177 4.99 7.07 7.26
C TYR A 177 6.05 8.01 7.81
N TRP A 178 5.67 9.26 8.03
CA TRP A 178 6.55 10.26 8.62
C TRP A 178 6.56 10.14 10.15
N ASN A 179 7.73 9.87 10.74
CA ASN A 179 7.87 9.73 12.19
C ASN A 179 8.35 11.03 12.90
N THR A 180 8.28 12.18 12.24
CA THR A 180 8.88 13.49 12.61
C THR A 180 10.34 13.73 12.19
N THR A 181 11.12 12.66 11.97
CA THR A 181 12.54 12.75 11.61
C THR A 181 12.82 12.15 10.23
N ALA A 182 12.18 11.04 9.89
CA ALA A 182 12.37 10.32 8.64
C ALA A 182 11.09 9.56 8.22
N CYS A 183 11.06 9.18 6.94
CA CYS A 183 10.10 8.22 6.43
C CYS A 183 10.51 6.80 6.85
N LEU A 184 9.69 6.18 7.69
CA LEU A 184 9.85 4.80 8.13
C LEU A 184 8.83 3.90 7.46
N PRO A 185 9.12 2.60 7.23
CA PRO A 185 8.14 1.66 6.70
C PRO A 185 6.86 1.65 7.55
N ILE A 186 5.69 1.57 6.91
CA ILE A 186 4.44 1.31 7.62
C ILE A 186 4.56 0.02 8.44
N LYS A 187 3.95 0.03 9.63
CA LYS A 187 3.95 -1.10 10.54
C LYS A 187 2.97 -2.17 10.07
N HIS A 188 3.21 -3.41 10.48
CA HIS A 188 2.29 -4.50 10.19
C HIS A 188 1.02 -4.40 11.04
N LEU A 189 0.02 -5.18 10.66
CA LEU A 189 -1.14 -5.35 11.52
C LEU A 189 -0.69 -5.98 12.85
N TYR A 190 -1.32 -5.55 13.94
CA TYR A 190 -1.01 -5.94 15.32
C TYR A 190 0.29 -5.39 15.91
N ASP A 191 1.08 -4.63 15.14
CA ASP A 191 2.21 -3.87 15.69
C ASP A 191 1.72 -2.68 16.52
N SER A 192 2.56 -2.24 17.48
CA SER A 192 2.27 -1.07 18.29
C SER A 192 2.31 0.21 17.45
N CYS A 193 1.40 1.15 17.68
CA CYS A 193 1.30 2.41 16.92
C CYS A 193 0.96 3.59 17.84
N THR A 194 1.22 4.81 17.37
CA THR A 194 0.76 6.04 18.04
C THR A 194 -0.14 6.91 17.16
N SER A 195 -0.23 6.61 15.87
CA SER A 195 -1.10 7.31 14.92
C SER A 195 -1.55 6.36 13.81
N ALA A 196 -2.72 6.63 13.22
CA ALA A 196 -3.26 5.84 12.11
C ALA A 196 -2.35 5.82 10.88
N SER A 197 -1.56 6.87 10.66
CA SER A 197 -0.58 6.94 9.57
C SER A 197 0.52 5.88 9.63
N GLN A 198 0.74 5.25 10.79
CA GLN A 198 1.74 4.19 10.95
C GLN A 198 1.23 2.83 10.48
N CYS A 199 -0.08 2.69 10.30
CA CYS A 199 -0.71 1.42 10.00
C CYS A 199 -0.84 1.21 8.49
N PRO A 200 -1.11 -0.03 8.04
CA PRO A 200 -1.36 -0.31 6.63
C PRO A 200 -2.53 0.51 6.07
N THR A 201 -2.64 0.60 4.75
CA THR A 201 -3.74 1.35 4.10
C THR A 201 -5.11 0.88 4.62
N ASN A 202 -5.93 1.85 5.04
CA ASN A 202 -7.23 1.67 5.72
C ASN A 202 -7.17 1.04 7.14
N GLY A 203 -5.98 0.80 7.67
CA GLY A 203 -5.77 0.46 9.06
C GLY A 203 -5.90 1.69 9.97
N GLN A 204 -6.21 1.44 11.23
CA GLN A 204 -6.31 2.46 12.27
C GLN A 204 -5.50 2.04 13.50
N CYS A 205 -5.01 3.03 14.24
CA CYS A 205 -4.39 2.78 15.53
C CYS A 205 -5.48 2.64 16.59
N SER A 206 -5.58 1.48 17.22
CA SER A 206 -6.58 1.18 18.24
C SER A 206 -6.39 2.04 19.50
N ALA A 207 -7.40 2.04 20.38
CA ALA A 207 -7.27 2.62 21.73
C ALA A 207 -6.20 1.91 22.59
N THR A 208 -5.80 0.69 22.22
CA THR A 208 -4.71 -0.07 22.85
C THR A 208 -3.36 0.16 22.18
N ASN A 209 -3.24 1.18 21.30
CA ASN A 209 -2.03 1.53 20.55
C ASN A 209 -1.54 0.39 19.66
N ILE A 210 -2.45 -0.31 18.97
CA ILE A 210 -2.14 -1.42 18.07
C ILE A 210 -2.77 -1.17 16.70
N CYS A 211 -2.04 -1.43 15.61
CA CYS A 211 -2.58 -1.32 14.26
C CYS A 211 -3.63 -2.41 14.02
N GLN A 212 -4.87 -2.01 13.75
CA GLN A 212 -5.98 -2.92 13.48
C GLN A 212 -6.86 -2.40 12.35
N CYS A 213 -7.56 -3.29 11.67
CA CYS A 213 -8.60 -2.91 10.72
C CYS A 213 -9.83 -2.34 11.45
N THR A 214 -10.67 -1.61 10.73
CA THR A 214 -11.96 -1.16 11.25
C THR A 214 -12.93 -2.32 11.43
N ALA A 215 -14.01 -2.12 12.19
CA ALA A 215 -15.05 -3.15 12.37
C ALA A 215 -15.71 -3.60 11.05
N THR A 216 -15.56 -2.81 9.97
CA THR A 216 -16.10 -3.08 8.64
C THR A 216 -15.07 -3.62 7.66
N THR A 217 -13.82 -3.82 8.07
CA THR A 217 -12.73 -4.28 7.21
C THR A 217 -11.95 -5.44 7.84
N TYR A 218 -11.30 -6.26 7.01
CA TYR A 218 -10.35 -7.29 7.41
C TYR A 218 -9.01 -7.07 6.72
N TYR A 219 -7.95 -7.67 7.27
CA TYR A 219 -6.62 -7.52 6.71
C TYR A 219 -6.35 -8.55 5.62
N ASN A 220 -5.98 -8.05 4.44
CA ASN A 220 -5.51 -8.86 3.34
C ASN A 220 -3.99 -8.82 3.31
N ALA A 221 -3.34 -9.93 3.70
CA ALA A 221 -1.89 -10.04 3.74
C ALA A 221 -1.23 -9.88 2.36
N THR A 222 -1.89 -10.33 1.29
CA THR A 222 -1.39 -10.22 -0.09
C THR A 222 -1.31 -8.78 -0.55
N LEU A 223 -2.30 -7.96 -0.18
CA LEU A 223 -2.36 -6.54 -0.52
C LEU A 223 -1.72 -5.63 0.55
N ASN A 224 -1.31 -6.20 1.68
CA ASN A 224 -0.86 -5.48 2.88
C ASN A 224 -1.79 -4.30 3.23
N SER A 225 -3.11 -4.54 3.25
CA SER A 225 -4.11 -3.49 3.44
C SER A 225 -5.37 -4.03 4.10
N CYS A 226 -6.09 -3.17 4.84
CA CYS A 226 -7.43 -3.45 5.32
C CYS A 226 -8.44 -3.22 4.17
N ILE A 227 -9.20 -4.26 3.85
CA ILE A 227 -10.23 -4.26 2.81
C ILE A 227 -11.60 -4.56 3.42
N THR A 228 -12.65 -4.00 2.82
CA THR A 228 -14.03 -4.17 3.32
C THR A 228 -14.43 -5.64 3.31
N TYR A 229 -15.15 -6.06 4.35
CA TYR A 229 -15.72 -7.41 4.38
C TYR A 229 -16.67 -7.63 3.21
N SER A 230 -16.62 -8.84 2.66
CA SER A 230 -17.60 -9.34 1.69
C SER A 230 -18.97 -9.53 2.37
N THR A 231 -20.02 -9.09 1.68
CA THR A 231 -21.42 -9.22 2.11
C THR A 231 -22.04 -10.53 1.61
N TYR A 232 -23.27 -10.83 2.03
CA TYR A 232 -23.97 -12.06 1.64
C TYR A 232 -24.00 -12.24 0.10
N GLY A 233 -23.63 -13.43 -0.37
CA GLY A 233 -23.59 -13.80 -1.78
C GLY A 233 -22.35 -13.33 -2.56
N GLN A 234 -21.47 -12.52 -1.95
CA GLN A 234 -20.18 -12.16 -2.54
C GLN A 234 -19.21 -13.35 -2.47
N THR A 235 -18.30 -13.44 -3.43
CA THR A 235 -17.23 -14.45 -3.42
C THR A 235 -16.27 -14.19 -2.26
N CYS A 236 -15.74 -15.28 -1.70
CA CYS A 236 -14.71 -15.28 -0.68
C CYS A 236 -13.77 -16.47 -0.92
N VAL A 237 -12.53 -16.32 -0.49
CA VAL A 237 -11.51 -17.35 -0.65
C VAL A 237 -11.26 -18.01 0.70
N THR A 238 -11.60 -19.28 0.83
CA THR A 238 -11.17 -20.08 1.98
C THR A 238 -9.71 -20.44 1.80
N ASN A 239 -8.79 -19.56 2.21
CA ASN A 239 -7.40 -19.93 2.39
C ASN A 239 -7.13 -20.19 3.88
N VAL A 240 -6.14 -21.03 4.18
CA VAL A 240 -5.79 -21.48 5.54
C VAL A 240 -5.43 -20.32 6.50
N PHE A 241 -5.21 -19.11 5.98
CA PHE A 241 -4.76 -17.94 6.73
C PHE A 241 -5.78 -16.80 6.83
N VAL A 242 -6.91 -16.88 6.14
CA VAL A 242 -7.94 -15.84 6.11
C VAL A 242 -9.28 -16.47 6.47
N THR A 243 -9.58 -16.48 7.77
CA THR A 243 -10.81 -17.07 8.32
C THR A 243 -12.02 -16.14 8.25
N SER A 244 -11.86 -14.89 7.79
CA SER A 244 -12.93 -13.90 7.84
C SER A 244 -12.88 -12.88 6.71
N GLU A 245 -12.98 -13.30 5.45
CA GLU A 245 -13.29 -12.34 4.37
C GLU A 245 -14.74 -11.85 4.43
N CYS A 246 -15.61 -12.65 5.06
CA CYS A 246 -17.02 -12.37 5.21
C CYS A 246 -17.32 -11.53 6.46
N SER A 247 -18.34 -10.68 6.36
CA SER A 247 -18.69 -9.75 7.43
C SER A 247 -19.08 -10.47 8.72
N SER A 248 -18.23 -10.33 9.76
CA SER A 248 -18.49 -10.84 11.09
C SER A 248 -19.66 -10.12 11.77
N THR A 249 -19.89 -8.84 11.47
CA THR A 249 -21.06 -8.09 11.96
C THR A 249 -22.38 -8.62 11.41
N GLN A 250 -22.35 -9.28 10.25
CA GLN A 250 -23.52 -9.96 9.67
C GLN A 250 -23.58 -11.45 10.03
N SER A 251 -22.64 -11.95 10.85
CA SER A 251 -22.47 -13.37 11.19
C SER A 251 -22.34 -14.27 9.96
N LEU A 252 -21.66 -13.78 8.90
CA LEU A 252 -21.41 -14.53 7.68
C LEU A 252 -20.14 -15.39 7.82
N VAL A 253 -20.17 -16.55 7.20
CA VAL A 253 -19.03 -17.46 7.06
C VAL A 253 -18.74 -17.70 5.58
N CYS A 254 -17.46 -17.89 5.25
CA CYS A 254 -17.08 -18.27 3.89
C CYS A 254 -17.35 -19.77 3.69
N SER A 255 -18.26 -20.10 2.77
CA SER A 255 -18.59 -21.50 2.51
C SER A 255 -17.57 -22.17 1.63
N SER A 256 -16.87 -23.16 2.19
CA SER A 256 -16.04 -24.08 1.41
C SER A 256 -16.85 -25.10 0.61
N THR A 257 -18.11 -25.36 0.97
CA THR A 257 -18.95 -26.41 0.36
C THR A 257 -19.70 -25.96 -0.89
N THR A 258 -19.99 -24.65 -1.02
CA THR A 258 -20.80 -24.09 -2.12
C THR A 258 -20.06 -23.05 -2.96
N SER A 259 -18.78 -23.29 -3.26
CA SER A 259 -18.00 -22.52 -4.25
C SER A 259 -17.39 -21.20 -3.76
N GLY A 260 -17.15 -21.04 -2.45
CA GLY A 260 -16.44 -19.86 -1.93
C GLY A 260 -17.28 -18.59 -1.98
N TYR A 261 -18.45 -18.60 -1.33
CA TYR A 261 -19.27 -17.41 -1.14
C TYR A 261 -19.56 -17.15 0.34
N CYS A 262 -19.73 -15.89 0.69
CA CYS A 262 -20.16 -15.47 2.02
C CYS A 262 -21.64 -15.79 2.21
N GLN A 263 -21.93 -16.71 3.12
CA GLN A 263 -23.28 -17.13 3.46
C GLN A 263 -23.43 -17.31 4.96
N CYS A 264 -24.65 -17.53 5.42
CA CYS A 264 -24.89 -17.87 6.81
C CYS A 264 -24.34 -19.26 7.13
N SER A 265 -24.00 -19.48 8.40
CA SER A 265 -23.70 -20.83 8.89
C SER A 265 -24.88 -21.77 8.62
N SER A 266 -24.62 -23.07 8.58
CA SER A 266 -25.63 -24.06 8.19
C SER A 266 -26.88 -24.07 9.08
N ASN A 267 -26.74 -23.64 10.33
CA ASN A 267 -27.81 -23.47 11.32
C ASN A 267 -28.46 -22.07 11.32
N ALA A 268 -28.15 -21.22 10.34
CA ALA A 268 -28.67 -19.86 10.23
C ALA A 268 -29.20 -19.57 8.82
N PHE A 269 -30.12 -18.61 8.72
CA PHE A 269 -30.65 -18.11 7.46
C PHE A 269 -30.40 -16.60 7.33
N TYR A 270 -30.35 -16.11 6.10
CA TYR A 270 -30.12 -14.69 5.85
C TYR A 270 -31.42 -13.90 5.97
N ASN A 271 -31.49 -12.99 6.94
CA ASN A 271 -32.60 -12.07 7.09
C ASN A 271 -32.32 -10.80 6.27
N ALA A 272 -32.93 -10.69 5.09
CA ALA A 272 -32.71 -9.58 4.17
C ALA A 272 -33.07 -8.21 4.79
N THR A 273 -34.10 -8.14 5.63
CA THR A 273 -34.53 -6.90 6.29
C THR A 273 -33.49 -6.41 7.31
N GLY A 274 -32.90 -7.33 8.07
CA GLY A 274 -31.84 -7.03 9.04
C GLY A 274 -30.43 -6.98 8.44
N SER A 275 -30.25 -7.48 7.21
CA SER A 275 -28.95 -7.75 6.59
C SER A 275 -28.01 -8.56 7.49
N THR A 276 -28.56 -9.53 8.22
CA THR A 276 -27.82 -10.36 9.20
C THR A 276 -28.25 -11.82 9.13
N CYS A 277 -27.34 -12.72 9.46
CA CYS A 277 -27.67 -14.13 9.65
C CYS A 277 -28.37 -14.34 10.99
N THR A 278 -29.57 -14.91 10.94
CA THR A 278 -30.36 -15.25 12.12
C THR A 278 -30.41 -16.77 12.28
N THR A 279 -30.29 -17.27 13.50
CA THR A 279 -30.38 -18.72 13.78
C THR A 279 -31.72 -19.27 13.27
N LYS A 280 -31.66 -20.42 12.59
CA LYS A 280 -32.86 -21.14 12.14
C LYS A 280 -33.68 -21.60 13.34
N SER A 281 -34.99 -21.47 13.23
CA SER A 281 -35.92 -21.72 14.31
C SER A 281 -36.15 -23.22 14.54
N THR A 282 -36.48 -23.57 15.79
CA THR A 282 -36.73 -24.94 16.25
C THR A 282 -38.18 -25.38 15.99
N VAL A 283 -38.53 -26.62 16.31
CA VAL A 283 -39.90 -27.14 16.18
C VAL A 283 -40.92 -26.24 16.91
N SER A 284 -42.12 -26.11 16.35
CA SER A 284 -43.26 -25.35 16.88
C SER A 284 -43.04 -23.84 17.05
N THR A 285 -42.00 -23.29 16.45
CA THR A 285 -41.77 -21.83 16.42
C THR A 285 -42.46 -21.20 15.22
N ALA A 286 -42.87 -19.94 15.37
CA ALA A 286 -43.50 -19.19 14.28
C ALA A 286 -42.54 -19.00 13.10
N CYS A 287 -43.05 -19.20 11.89
CA CYS A 287 -42.30 -19.04 10.65
C CYS A 287 -43.16 -18.39 9.56
N THR A 288 -42.50 -17.76 8.60
CA THR A 288 -43.13 -17.22 7.39
C THR A 288 -42.75 -18.01 6.14
N THR A 289 -41.56 -18.62 6.14
CA THR A 289 -41.04 -19.42 5.02
C THR A 289 -40.24 -20.60 5.56
N SER A 290 -40.10 -21.68 4.79
CA SER A 290 -39.32 -22.85 5.24
C SER A 290 -37.83 -22.54 5.46
N LEU A 291 -37.29 -21.48 4.85
CA LEU A 291 -35.91 -21.03 5.06
C LEU A 291 -35.62 -20.62 6.50
N THR A 292 -36.63 -20.19 7.26
CA THR A 292 -36.45 -19.81 8.66
C THR A 292 -36.39 -21.02 9.59
N CYS A 293 -36.83 -22.20 9.14
CA CYS A 293 -36.83 -23.43 9.93
C CYS A 293 -35.51 -24.18 9.79
N ASN A 294 -35.13 -24.94 10.82
CA ASN A 294 -33.92 -25.76 10.77
C ASN A 294 -34.10 -26.97 9.83
N ASP A 295 -33.79 -26.77 8.55
CA ASP A 295 -33.79 -27.76 7.48
C ASP A 295 -32.84 -28.94 7.70
N LEU A 296 -31.70 -28.75 8.38
CA LEU A 296 -30.81 -29.84 8.80
C LEU A 296 -31.50 -30.78 9.79
N ALA A 297 -32.46 -30.26 10.55
CA ALA A 297 -33.32 -31.05 11.42
C ALA A 297 -34.58 -31.55 10.70
N GLY A 298 -34.72 -31.35 9.38
CA GLY A 298 -35.87 -31.79 8.57
C GLY A 298 -37.15 -30.96 8.77
N LEU A 299 -37.05 -29.76 9.35
CA LEU A 299 -38.19 -28.88 9.59
C LEU A 299 -38.56 -28.05 8.35
N VAL A 300 -39.86 -27.89 8.12
CA VAL A 300 -40.45 -27.03 7.08
C VAL A 300 -41.52 -26.14 7.69
N CYS A 301 -41.78 -24.98 7.07
CA CYS A 301 -42.79 -24.06 7.57
C CYS A 301 -44.17 -24.48 7.09
N THR A 302 -45.00 -25.01 7.99
CA THR A 302 -46.37 -25.44 7.70
C THR A 302 -47.33 -24.75 8.64
N SER A 303 -48.37 -24.10 8.10
CA SER A 303 -49.36 -23.37 8.90
C SER A 303 -48.72 -22.33 9.85
N SER A 304 -47.72 -21.61 9.35
CA SER A 304 -46.95 -20.61 10.10
C SER A 304 -46.15 -21.14 11.29
N LEU A 305 -45.93 -22.46 11.39
CA LEU A 305 -45.07 -23.09 12.39
C LEU A 305 -44.02 -24.00 11.74
N CYS A 306 -42.82 -24.05 12.32
CA CYS A 306 -41.80 -25.01 11.91
C CYS A 306 -42.19 -26.41 12.38
N THR A 307 -42.58 -27.28 11.45
CA THR A 307 -43.00 -28.66 11.73
C THR A 307 -42.21 -29.64 10.86
N CYS A 308 -42.24 -30.92 11.23
CA CYS A 308 -41.73 -31.96 10.37
C CYS A 308 -42.58 -32.10 9.10
N THR A 309 -41.96 -32.52 8.00
CA THR A 309 -42.66 -32.76 6.72
C THR A 309 -43.63 -33.93 6.86
N THR A 310 -44.69 -33.99 6.05
CA THR A 310 -45.63 -35.11 6.04
C THR A 310 -44.90 -36.46 5.98
N GLY A 311 -45.27 -37.39 6.86
CA GLY A 311 -44.60 -38.70 6.99
C GLY A 311 -43.37 -38.70 7.89
N THR A 312 -43.09 -37.61 8.62
CA THR A 312 -42.02 -37.54 9.62
C THR A 312 -42.52 -36.94 10.94
N TYR A 313 -41.89 -37.29 12.07
CA TYR A 313 -42.17 -36.75 13.40
C TYR A 313 -40.90 -36.22 14.08
N TRP A 314 -41.07 -35.34 15.08
CA TRP A 314 -39.95 -34.76 15.82
C TRP A 314 -39.43 -35.73 16.89
N SER A 315 -38.18 -36.20 16.73
CA SER A 315 -37.53 -37.12 17.70
C SER A 315 -36.92 -36.43 18.93
N GLY A 316 -36.94 -35.09 18.98
CA GLY A 316 -36.23 -34.29 19.99
C GLY A 316 -35.06 -33.49 19.41
N SER A 317 -34.46 -33.95 18.30
CA SER A 317 -33.35 -33.27 17.63
C SER A 317 -33.51 -33.15 16.11
N THR A 318 -34.18 -34.12 15.48
CA THR A 318 -34.39 -34.19 14.03
C THR A 318 -35.75 -34.78 13.70
N CYS A 319 -36.28 -34.45 12.53
CA CYS A 319 -37.43 -35.12 11.96
C CYS A 319 -37.02 -36.48 11.42
N VAL A 320 -37.67 -37.53 11.93
CA VAL A 320 -37.44 -38.92 11.55
C VAL A 320 -38.73 -39.49 10.96
N GLU A 321 -38.63 -40.53 10.14
CA GLU A 321 -39.80 -41.14 9.49
C GLU A 321 -40.86 -41.58 10.51
N THR A 322 -42.13 -41.39 10.18
CA THR A 322 -43.24 -41.90 11.00
C THR A 322 -43.26 -43.42 11.00
N LEU A 323 -43.67 -43.95 12.14
CA LEU A 323 -43.74 -45.37 12.38
C LEU A 323 -44.88 -46.00 11.54
N GLY A 324 -44.56 -47.09 10.85
CA GLY A 324 -45.51 -47.92 10.13
C GLY A 324 -46.34 -48.80 11.06
N ALA A 325 -47.31 -49.51 10.50
CA ALA A 325 -48.19 -50.38 11.28
C ALA A 325 -47.40 -51.48 12.02
N GLY A 326 -47.75 -51.72 13.29
CA GLY A 326 -47.09 -52.70 14.17
C GLY A 326 -45.78 -52.24 14.82
N GLN A 327 -45.23 -51.07 14.44
CA GLN A 327 -44.03 -50.52 15.05
C GLN A 327 -44.32 -49.87 16.42
N GLN A 328 -43.32 -49.88 17.31
CA GLN A 328 -43.49 -49.46 18.71
C GLN A 328 -43.50 -47.93 18.87
N CYS A 329 -44.57 -47.36 19.44
CA CYS A 329 -44.84 -45.91 19.49
C CYS A 329 -45.11 -45.34 20.90
N ALA A 330 -44.92 -46.12 21.97
CA ALA A 330 -44.94 -45.68 23.37
C ALA A 330 -46.12 -44.74 23.77
N GLY A 331 -47.30 -44.94 23.19
CA GLY A 331 -48.53 -44.20 23.50
C GLY A 331 -48.68 -42.84 22.80
N VAL A 332 -47.77 -42.45 21.92
CA VAL A 332 -47.78 -41.14 21.26
C VAL A 332 -48.24 -41.30 19.81
N SER A 333 -49.50 -40.94 19.54
CA SER A 333 -50.11 -41.17 18.22
C SER A 333 -49.48 -40.35 17.09
N SER A 334 -48.84 -39.21 17.37
CA SER A 334 -48.15 -38.41 16.36
C SER A 334 -46.87 -39.07 15.81
N LEU A 335 -46.41 -40.18 16.41
CA LEU A 335 -45.29 -40.95 15.89
C LEU A 335 -45.70 -41.86 14.73
N CYS A 336 -46.98 -42.17 14.58
CA CYS A 336 -47.48 -43.11 13.59
C CYS A 336 -47.82 -42.43 12.26
N THR A 337 -47.66 -43.16 11.16
CA THR A 337 -48.00 -42.68 9.82
C THR A 337 -49.52 -42.54 9.72
N SER A 338 -50.04 -41.33 9.47
CA SER A 338 -51.49 -41.13 9.29
C SER A 338 -52.05 -42.07 8.20
N PRO A 339 -53.16 -42.78 8.43
CA PRO A 339 -54.15 -42.60 9.51
C PRO A 339 -53.94 -43.46 10.78
N LEU A 340 -52.79 -44.12 10.95
CA LEU A 340 -52.50 -44.93 12.14
C LEU A 340 -52.43 -44.08 13.41
N TYR A 341 -52.79 -44.66 14.55
CA TYR A 341 -52.66 -44.05 15.87
C TYR A 341 -52.04 -45.03 16.88
N CYS A 342 -51.54 -44.52 18.01
CA CYS A 342 -50.84 -45.29 19.02
C CYS A 342 -51.61 -45.29 20.34
N PRO A 343 -52.52 -46.25 20.57
CA PRO A 343 -53.29 -46.29 21.81
C PRO A 343 -52.47 -46.80 23.00
N THR A 344 -51.52 -47.71 22.76
CA THR A 344 -50.70 -48.30 23.83
C THR A 344 -49.23 -48.34 23.41
N THR A 345 -48.81 -49.37 22.69
CA THR A 345 -47.40 -49.61 22.39
C THR A 345 -47.11 -49.71 20.92
N THR A 346 -48.09 -50.00 20.05
CA THR A 346 -47.88 -50.16 18.61
C THR A 346 -48.82 -49.31 17.77
N CYS A 347 -48.33 -48.88 16.60
CA CYS A 347 -49.13 -48.13 15.64
C CYS A 347 -50.17 -49.06 14.99
N GLN A 348 -51.44 -48.72 15.15
CA GLN A 348 -52.55 -49.51 14.62
C GLN A 348 -53.63 -48.61 13.99
N CYS A 349 -54.51 -49.22 13.19
CA CYS A 349 -55.62 -48.50 12.57
C CYS A 349 -56.66 -48.11 13.63
N PRO A 350 -57.32 -46.93 13.49
CA PRO A 350 -58.44 -46.50 14.32
C PRO A 350 -59.47 -47.62 14.52
N ASN A 351 -60.11 -47.68 15.69
CA ASN A 351 -61.25 -48.57 15.90
C ASN A 351 -62.25 -48.40 14.74
N THR A 352 -62.74 -49.51 14.17
CA THR A 352 -63.54 -49.61 12.94
C THR A 352 -62.77 -49.62 11.60
N TYR A 353 -61.44 -49.70 11.61
CA TYR A 353 -60.62 -49.83 10.42
C TYR A 353 -59.65 -51.02 10.54
N TYR A 354 -59.44 -51.74 9.45
CA TYR A 354 -58.39 -52.77 9.34
C TYR A 354 -57.23 -52.28 8.47
N LEU A 355 -56.04 -52.82 8.71
CA LEU A 355 -54.87 -52.56 7.87
C LEU A 355 -54.92 -53.43 6.61
N ASP A 356 -55.05 -52.80 5.45
CA ASP A 356 -54.80 -53.47 4.18
C ASP A 356 -53.29 -53.58 3.98
N ILE A 357 -52.75 -54.78 4.12
CA ILE A 357 -51.31 -55.06 3.97
C ILE A 357 -50.79 -54.78 2.54
N VAL A 358 -51.67 -54.75 1.54
CA VAL A 358 -51.28 -54.53 0.14
C VAL A 358 -51.08 -53.04 -0.13
N THR A 359 -52.01 -52.21 0.33
CA THR A 359 -51.97 -50.76 0.11
C THR A 359 -51.35 -49.99 1.28
N VAL A 360 -51.12 -50.65 2.42
CA VAL A 360 -50.62 -50.08 3.69
C VAL A 360 -51.51 -48.93 4.19
N ASN A 361 -52.83 -49.03 3.94
CA ASN A 361 -53.81 -48.05 4.38
C ASN A 361 -54.78 -48.67 5.39
N CYS A 362 -55.32 -47.83 6.27
CA CYS A 362 -56.45 -48.21 7.11
C CYS A 362 -57.74 -48.09 6.30
N ILE A 363 -58.40 -49.22 6.07
CA ILE A 363 -59.67 -49.30 5.35
C ILE A 363 -60.79 -49.54 6.35
N LEU A 364 -61.92 -48.84 6.20
CA LEU A 364 -63.07 -49.01 7.07
C LEU A 364 -63.53 -50.48 7.04
N GLU A 365 -63.75 -51.06 8.21
CA GLU A 365 -64.33 -52.39 8.36
C GLU A 365 -65.73 -52.43 7.71
N LYS A 366 -66.00 -53.55 7.04
CA LYS A 366 -67.21 -53.82 6.30
C LYS A 366 -68.34 -54.21 7.26
N ALA A 367 -69.49 -53.57 7.07
CA ALA A 367 -70.71 -53.88 7.79
C ALA A 367 -71.21 -55.31 7.49
N THR A 368 -72.02 -55.87 8.40
CA THR A 368 -72.70 -57.15 8.19
C THR A 368 -73.48 -57.17 6.87
N GLY A 369 -73.34 -58.24 6.10
CA GLY A 369 -73.96 -58.40 4.78
C GLY A 369 -73.13 -57.91 3.60
N VAL A 370 -71.98 -57.27 3.83
CA VAL A 370 -71.06 -56.83 2.77
C VAL A 370 -70.08 -57.95 2.39
N SER A 371 -69.70 -58.03 1.11
CA SER A 371 -68.77 -59.05 0.62
C SER A 371 -67.36 -58.87 1.17
N CYS A 372 -66.74 -59.94 1.65
CA CYS A 372 -65.39 -59.95 2.23
C CYS A 372 -64.52 -61.06 1.65
N THR A 373 -63.20 -60.89 1.75
CA THR A 373 -62.23 -61.94 1.42
C THR A 373 -61.69 -62.60 2.68
N TYR A 374 -61.41 -61.79 3.70
CA TYR A 374 -60.85 -62.24 4.98
C TYR A 374 -61.69 -61.78 6.17
N GLY A 375 -61.64 -62.52 7.28
CA GLY A 375 -62.43 -62.24 8.47
C GLY A 375 -62.11 -60.89 9.13
N PHE A 376 -60.86 -60.42 9.04
CA PHE A 376 -60.46 -59.12 9.61
C PHE A 376 -61.04 -57.91 8.86
N GLU A 377 -61.72 -58.12 7.73
CA GLU A 377 -62.38 -57.04 7.00
C GLU A 377 -63.72 -56.65 7.64
N CYS A 378 -64.26 -57.37 8.62
CA CYS A 378 -65.63 -57.24 9.13
C CYS A 378 -65.70 -56.61 10.53
N THR A 379 -66.67 -55.70 10.77
CA THR A 379 -66.75 -54.89 12.00
C THR A 379 -66.99 -55.69 13.30
N SER A 380 -67.58 -56.88 13.22
CA SER A 380 -67.95 -57.64 14.42
C SER A 380 -68.02 -59.15 14.19
N GLY A 381 -67.26 -59.69 13.23
CA GLY A 381 -67.53 -61.07 12.80
C GLY A 381 -66.50 -61.74 11.93
N THR A 382 -66.88 -62.90 11.39
CA THR A 382 -66.05 -63.69 10.48
C THR A 382 -66.56 -63.55 9.05
N CYS A 383 -65.67 -63.72 8.09
CA CYS A 383 -66.04 -63.74 6.69
C CYS A 383 -66.55 -65.15 6.34
N THR A 384 -67.87 -65.34 6.31
CA THR A 384 -68.49 -66.64 6.03
C THR A 384 -69.13 -66.61 4.65
N ASN A 385 -68.74 -67.53 3.77
CA ASN A 385 -69.20 -67.58 2.37
C ASN A 385 -69.01 -66.24 1.63
N ALA A 386 -67.86 -65.59 1.85
CA ALA A 386 -67.51 -64.29 1.28
C ALA A 386 -68.44 -63.13 1.69
N ILE A 387 -69.15 -63.24 2.82
CA ILE A 387 -69.99 -62.17 3.38
C ILE A 387 -69.65 -61.98 4.87
N CYS A 388 -69.58 -60.72 5.31
CA CYS A 388 -69.40 -60.40 6.73
C CYS A 388 -70.65 -60.81 7.51
N THR A 389 -70.50 -61.77 8.42
CA THR A 389 -71.58 -62.27 9.28
C THR A 389 -71.43 -61.79 10.70
#